data_AF-A0A7V4M025-F1
#
_entry.id   AF-A0A7V4M025-F1
#
_cell.length_a   1.000
_cell.length_b   1.000
_cell.length_c   1.000
_cell.angle_alpha   90.00
_cell.angle_beta   90.00
_cell.angle_gamma   90.00
#
_symmetry.space_group_name_H-M   'P 1'
#
loop_
_entity.id
_entity.type
_entity.pdbx_description
1 polymer ?
#
loop_
_entity_poly.entity_id
_entity_poly.type
_entity_poly.pdbx_seq_one_letter_code
_entity_poly.pdbx_strand_id
1 'polypeptide(L)'
;MPLRITDTTLRDAHQSLWATRMRTDDMLRIADVMDAVGFYSVEVWGGATFDVCLRYLRENPWERLRALKKKFSRTPTQMLLRGQNVVGYRNYPDDVLERFVALACKNGMDIFRIFDALNDTRNLEKAITMVKKYGGHAQGTICYTISPVHTIEKYVRIAKEQVALGIDSLCIKDMAGFLSPIAAERLVSALIRHVRVPVQLHCHTTSGMATSTYVEGVRAGAGAIDCAISPMAGFSSQPPVETMITIFEEMPYHANLDREALRKMCDYFEDLAEKMGPPKTGRNIIDPEILMHHIPGGMISNLRSQLEQQNALDRLPEVLEEIPKVREDLGYPPLVTPTSQIVGVQAVLNVLSGERYSMVPQETRDYVKGLYGRPPGRIDSAVREKILGKEKPITCR
;
A
#
# COMPACT_ATOMS: atom_id res chain seq x y z
N MET A 1 8.33 23.81 -12.40
CA MET A 1 7.24 23.40 -11.47
C MET A 1 7.83 22.46 -10.43
N PRO A 2 7.64 22.70 -9.13
CA PRO A 2 8.23 21.82 -8.12
C PRO A 2 7.57 20.44 -8.13
N LEU A 3 8.37 19.38 -8.17
CA LEU A 3 7.94 17.99 -8.02
C LEU A 3 8.53 17.45 -6.72
N ARG A 4 7.68 16.86 -5.88
CA ARG A 4 8.12 16.26 -4.61
C ARG A 4 8.34 14.76 -4.79
N ILE A 5 9.44 14.24 -4.23
CA ILE A 5 9.72 12.81 -4.21
C ILE A 5 9.73 12.33 -2.77
N THR A 6 8.94 11.29 -2.48
CA THR A 6 9.04 10.53 -1.24
C THR A 6 9.85 9.27 -1.51
N ASP A 7 10.89 9.04 -0.72
CA ASP A 7 11.65 7.79 -0.80
C ASP A 7 11.00 6.69 0.05
N THR A 8 10.82 5.50 -0.51
CA THR A 8 10.21 4.34 0.16
C THR A 8 11.22 3.25 0.53
N THR A 9 12.52 3.52 0.39
CA THR A 9 13.60 2.52 0.50
C THR A 9 13.61 1.84 1.87
N LEU A 10 13.40 2.62 2.93
CA LEU A 10 13.43 2.15 4.33
C LEU A 10 12.10 1.55 4.82
N ARG A 11 11.09 1.40 3.96
CA ARG A 11 9.81 0.76 4.30
C ARG A 11 9.27 -0.12 3.18
N ASP A 12 8.68 0.46 2.13
CA ASP A 12 7.97 -0.34 1.12
C ASP A 12 8.91 -1.15 0.24
N ALA A 13 10.07 -0.60 -0.11
CA ALA A 13 11.01 -1.28 -1.00
C ALA A 13 11.49 -2.62 -0.43
N HIS A 14 12.01 -2.60 0.80
CA HIS A 14 12.46 -3.83 1.45
C HIS A 14 11.28 -4.72 1.91
N GLN A 15 10.08 -4.15 2.13
CA GLN A 15 8.86 -4.93 2.34
C GLN A 15 8.52 -5.75 1.08
N SER A 16 8.64 -5.13 -0.09
CA SER A 16 8.34 -5.72 -1.40
C SER A 16 9.40 -6.72 -1.87
N LEU A 17 10.69 -6.40 -1.67
CA LEU A 17 11.81 -7.17 -2.23
C LEU A 17 12.41 -8.19 -1.25
N TRP A 18 12.46 -7.84 0.04
CA TRP A 18 13.18 -8.60 1.07
C TRP A 18 12.28 -9.04 2.23
N ALA A 19 10.98 -9.21 1.99
CA ALA A 19 10.02 -9.67 3.00
C ALA A 19 10.11 -8.87 4.32
N THR A 20 10.37 -7.57 4.20
CA THR A 20 10.47 -6.61 5.30
C THR A 20 11.68 -6.84 6.24
N ARG A 21 12.76 -7.52 5.78
CA ARG A 21 13.86 -7.99 6.66
C ARG A 21 15.06 -7.06 6.83
N MET A 22 15.00 -5.83 6.34
CA MET A 22 16.03 -4.83 6.61
C MET A 22 16.05 -4.47 8.12
N ARG A 23 17.24 -4.54 8.72
CA ARG A 23 17.46 -4.28 10.15
C ARG A 23 17.64 -2.80 10.43
N THR A 24 17.34 -2.38 11.66
CA THR A 24 17.49 -0.98 12.06
C THR A 24 18.92 -0.48 11.90
N ASP A 25 19.93 -1.30 12.21
CA ASP A 25 21.34 -0.90 12.09
C ASP A 25 21.76 -0.57 10.66
N ASP A 26 21.25 -1.30 9.67
CA ASP A 26 21.52 -1.02 8.25
C ASP A 26 20.85 0.30 7.84
N MET A 27 19.62 0.54 8.28
CA MET A 27 18.93 1.81 8.03
C MET A 27 19.70 3.00 8.64
N LEU A 28 20.21 2.86 9.87
CA LEU A 28 20.90 3.94 10.58
C LEU A 28 22.26 4.30 9.97
N ARG A 29 22.94 3.36 9.30
CA ARG A 29 24.24 3.60 8.64
C ARG A 29 24.15 4.57 7.47
N ILE A 30 23.00 4.62 6.80
CA ILE A 30 22.79 5.47 5.61
C ILE A 30 21.86 6.67 5.87
N ALA A 31 21.17 6.71 7.01
CA ALA A 31 20.14 7.70 7.30
C ALA A 31 20.62 9.17 7.20
N ASP A 32 21.85 9.49 7.63
CA ASP A 32 22.38 10.87 7.53
C ASP A 32 22.58 11.30 6.07
N VAL A 33 22.96 10.37 5.19
CA VAL A 33 23.07 10.62 3.73
C VAL A 33 21.68 10.84 3.15
N MET A 34 20.70 10.00 3.52
CA MET A 34 19.32 10.14 3.05
C MET A 34 18.68 11.46 3.49
N ASP A 35 18.94 11.93 4.72
CA ASP A 35 18.42 13.21 5.25
C ASP A 35 18.99 14.42 4.50
N ALA A 36 20.15 14.28 3.85
CA ALA A 36 20.79 15.33 3.08
C ALA A 36 20.26 15.46 1.64
N VAL A 37 19.58 14.43 1.11
CA VAL A 37 19.17 14.38 -0.31
C VAL A 37 18.18 15.49 -0.69
N GLY A 38 17.27 15.87 0.22
CA GLY A 38 16.20 16.81 -0.06
C GLY A 38 14.87 16.16 -0.46
N PHE A 39 14.62 14.91 -0.06
CA PHE A 39 13.31 14.27 -0.24
C PHE A 39 12.19 15.07 0.44
N TYR A 40 10.97 14.98 -0.10
CA TYR A 40 9.78 15.54 0.55
C TYR A 40 9.45 14.80 1.84
N SER A 41 9.59 13.48 1.83
CA SER A 41 9.52 12.65 3.01
C SER A 41 10.27 11.34 2.79
N VAL A 42 10.60 10.64 3.88
CA VAL A 42 11.13 9.28 3.86
C VAL A 42 10.13 8.35 4.54
N GLU A 43 9.66 7.34 3.83
CA GLU A 43 8.78 6.35 4.40
C GLU A 43 9.60 5.30 5.15
N VAL A 44 9.47 5.26 6.47
CA VAL A 44 10.37 4.51 7.36
C VAL A 44 9.63 3.58 8.33
N TRP A 45 8.30 3.65 8.37
CA TRP A 45 7.51 2.98 9.42
C TRP A 45 6.10 2.59 8.98
N GLY A 46 5.40 1.81 9.81
CA GLY A 46 4.07 1.29 9.48
C GLY A 46 4.11 0.15 8.47
N GLY A 47 2.98 -0.09 7.79
CA GLY A 47 2.86 -1.27 6.93
C GLY A 47 3.13 -2.57 7.70
N ALA A 48 3.99 -3.44 7.15
CA ALA A 48 4.37 -4.70 7.80
C ALA A 48 5.56 -4.56 8.77
N THR A 49 6.23 -3.41 8.81
CA THR A 49 7.47 -3.24 9.61
C THR A 49 7.23 -3.49 11.10
N PHE A 50 6.07 -3.07 11.63
CA PHE A 50 5.76 -3.24 13.06
C PHE A 50 5.68 -4.71 13.47
N ASP A 51 4.94 -5.54 12.69
CA ASP A 51 4.85 -6.98 12.92
C ASP A 51 6.21 -7.67 12.74
N VAL A 52 6.93 -7.34 11.66
CA VAL A 52 8.18 -8.03 11.32
C VAL A 52 9.32 -7.68 12.29
N CYS A 53 9.37 -6.44 12.80
CA CYS A 53 10.30 -6.05 13.86
C CYS A 53 10.17 -6.99 15.08
N LEU A 54 8.94 -7.16 15.56
CA LEU A 54 8.65 -7.97 16.74
C LEU A 54 8.80 -9.47 16.46
N ARG A 55 8.19 -9.95 15.38
CA ARG A 55 8.06 -11.39 15.08
C ARG A 55 9.37 -12.01 14.64
N TYR A 56 10.19 -11.29 13.89
CA TYR A 56 11.32 -11.89 13.19
C TYR A 56 12.66 -11.22 13.45
N LEU A 57 12.70 -9.88 13.49
CA LEU A 57 13.97 -9.18 13.70
C LEU A 57 14.37 -9.15 15.17
N ARG A 58 13.40 -9.37 16.07
CA ARG A 58 13.52 -9.23 17.53
C ARG A 58 13.94 -7.81 17.92
N GLU A 59 13.40 -6.84 17.20
CA GLU A 59 13.66 -5.41 17.37
C GLU A 59 12.38 -4.72 17.87
N ASN A 60 12.53 -3.68 18.70
CA ASN A 60 11.40 -2.87 19.13
C ASN A 60 11.07 -1.82 18.03
N PRO A 61 9.89 -1.86 17.40
CA PRO A 61 9.56 -0.94 16.31
C PRO A 61 9.51 0.53 16.80
N TRP A 62 9.22 0.79 18.08
CA TRP A 62 9.26 2.13 18.64
C TRP A 62 10.68 2.67 18.81
N GLU A 63 11.65 1.79 19.09
CA GLU A 63 13.06 2.17 19.14
C GLU A 63 13.59 2.48 17.75
N ARG A 64 13.19 1.69 16.74
CA ARG A 64 13.48 1.99 15.33
C ARG A 64 12.99 3.39 14.95
N LEU A 65 11.73 3.73 15.25
CA LEU A 65 11.19 5.05 14.96
C LEU A 65 12.00 6.16 15.64
N ARG A 66 12.28 6.05 16.95
CA ARG A 66 13.07 7.05 17.68
C ARG A 66 14.49 7.18 17.14
N ALA A 67 15.13 6.07 16.78
CA ALA A 67 16.50 6.07 16.27
C ALA A 67 16.57 6.72 14.88
N LEU A 68 15.63 6.40 13.98
CA LEU A 68 15.56 7.01 12.66
C LEU A 68 15.17 8.49 12.74
N LYS A 69 14.21 8.88 13.59
CA LYS A 69 13.86 10.30 13.76
C LYS A 69 15.05 11.14 14.22
N LYS A 70 15.94 10.61 15.07
CA LYS A 70 17.18 11.31 15.48
C LYS A 70 18.11 11.60 14.30
N LYS A 71 18.06 10.78 13.24
CA LYS A 71 18.85 10.93 12.02
C LYS A 71 18.15 11.82 10.98
N PHE A 72 16.83 11.69 10.84
CA PHE A 72 16.01 12.49 9.93
C PHE A 72 15.57 13.80 10.58
N SER A 73 16.49 14.76 10.61
CA SER A 73 16.29 16.09 11.20
C SER A 73 15.73 17.11 10.21
N ARG A 74 16.03 16.94 8.92
CA ARG A 74 15.64 17.84 7.83
C ARG A 74 14.42 17.32 7.07
N THR A 75 14.30 16.01 6.98
CA THR A 75 13.31 15.32 6.16
C THR A 75 12.18 14.75 7.02
N PRO A 76 10.90 15.06 6.72
CA PRO A 76 9.77 14.43 7.39
C PRO A 76 9.78 12.91 7.26
N THR A 77 9.53 12.22 8.37
CA THR A 77 9.30 10.78 8.39
C THR A 77 7.84 10.47 8.08
N GLN A 78 7.61 9.49 7.21
CA GLN A 78 6.29 9.05 6.79
C GLN A 78 6.04 7.60 7.21
N MET A 79 4.78 7.30 7.55
CA MET A 79 4.32 5.93 7.76
C MET A 79 3.07 5.60 6.96
N LEU A 80 2.86 4.30 6.74
CA LEU A 80 1.61 3.73 6.25
C LEU A 80 0.75 3.20 7.41
N LEU A 81 -0.43 3.79 7.61
CA LEU A 81 -1.41 3.44 8.64
C LEU A 81 -2.70 2.90 8.00
N ARG A 82 -3.20 1.76 8.48
CA ARG A 82 -4.39 1.07 7.96
C ARG A 82 -5.67 1.52 8.67
N GLY A 83 -5.97 2.82 8.71
CA GLY A 83 -7.19 3.34 9.34
C GLY A 83 -7.48 2.69 10.71
N GLN A 84 -8.69 2.16 10.88
CA GLN A 84 -9.10 1.46 12.10
C GLN A 84 -8.36 0.13 12.39
N ASN A 85 -7.66 -0.44 11.40
CA ASN A 85 -6.78 -1.58 11.61
C ASN A 85 -5.40 -1.19 12.16
N VAL A 86 -5.07 0.11 12.22
CA VAL A 86 -3.80 0.63 12.71
C VAL A 86 -2.62 0.01 11.93
N VAL A 87 -1.87 -0.91 12.53
CA VAL A 87 -0.78 -1.68 11.89
C VAL A 87 -1.01 -3.19 12.00
N GLY A 88 -2.25 -3.60 12.30
CA GLY A 88 -2.67 -5.00 12.44
C GLY A 88 -3.55 -5.51 11.29
N TYR A 89 -4.37 -6.52 11.60
CA TYR A 89 -5.18 -7.28 10.64
C TYR A 89 -6.70 -7.24 10.90
N ARG A 90 -7.14 -6.58 11.97
CA ARG A 90 -8.55 -6.43 12.39
C ARG A 90 -8.81 -5.02 12.89
N ASN A 91 -10.07 -4.62 13.01
CA ASN A 91 -10.42 -3.32 13.58
C ASN A 91 -10.08 -3.28 15.08
N TYR A 92 -9.52 -2.16 15.52
CA TYR A 92 -9.22 -1.88 16.93
C TYR A 92 -10.23 -0.87 17.50
N PRO A 93 -10.48 -0.89 18.81
CA PRO A 93 -11.22 0.18 19.49
C PRO A 93 -10.55 1.56 19.34
N ASP A 94 -11.35 2.62 19.45
CA ASP A 94 -10.91 4.01 19.19
C ASP A 94 -9.83 4.52 20.14
N ASP A 95 -9.85 4.07 21.40
CA ASP A 95 -8.86 4.40 22.42
C ASP A 95 -7.48 3.81 22.09
N VAL A 96 -7.43 2.59 21.55
CA VAL A 96 -6.20 1.96 21.05
C VAL A 96 -5.61 2.76 19.90
N LEU A 97 -6.44 3.11 18.91
CA LEU A 97 -6.01 3.90 17.76
C LEU A 97 -5.52 5.29 18.18
N GLU A 98 -6.28 5.97 19.04
CA GLU A 98 -5.89 7.28 19.58
C GLU A 98 -4.55 7.21 20.31
N ARG A 99 -4.38 6.20 21.17
CA ARG A 99 -3.12 6.00 21.89
C ARG A 99 -1.96 5.71 20.94
N PHE A 100 -2.18 4.90 19.91
CA PHE A 100 -1.17 4.60 18.91
C PHE A 100 -0.72 5.86 18.17
N VAL A 101 -1.66 6.66 17.65
CA VAL A 101 -1.35 7.88 16.92
C VAL A 101 -0.64 8.90 17.81
N ALA A 102 -1.12 9.11 19.04
CA ALA A 102 -0.48 10.00 20.00
C ALA A 102 0.98 9.61 20.27
N LEU A 103 1.26 8.30 20.42
CA LEU A 103 2.61 7.79 20.61
C LEU A 103 3.44 7.90 19.33
N ALA A 104 2.89 7.65 18.15
CA ALA A 104 3.59 7.78 16.89
C ALA A 104 4.06 9.23 16.67
N CYS A 105 3.18 10.21 16.83
CA CYS A 105 3.54 11.65 16.78
C CYS A 105 4.60 11.98 17.83
N LYS A 106 4.40 11.58 19.10
CA LYS A 106 5.35 11.84 20.19
C LYS A 106 6.76 11.28 19.92
N ASN A 107 6.85 10.13 19.25
CA ASN A 107 8.12 9.48 18.95
C ASN A 107 8.75 9.96 17.63
N GLY A 108 8.09 10.87 16.89
CA GLY A 108 8.69 11.56 15.76
C GLY A 108 8.05 11.34 14.41
N MET A 109 6.91 10.66 14.31
CA MET A 109 6.21 10.48 13.04
C MET A 109 5.57 11.79 12.57
N ASP A 110 5.89 12.22 11.36
CA ASP A 110 5.44 13.51 10.82
C ASP A 110 4.24 13.34 9.87
N ILE A 111 4.30 12.35 8.97
CA ILE A 111 3.27 12.12 7.94
C ILE A 111 2.63 10.74 8.11
N PHE A 112 1.30 10.72 8.16
CA PHE A 112 0.51 9.49 8.22
C PHE A 112 -0.24 9.33 6.90
N ARG A 113 0.18 8.35 6.09
CA ARG A 113 -0.60 7.88 4.94
C ARG A 113 -1.65 6.89 5.44
N ILE A 114 -2.91 7.32 5.47
CA ILE A 114 -4.03 6.60 6.07
C ILE A 114 -4.88 5.99 4.96
N PHE A 115 -5.01 4.66 4.96
CA PHE A 115 -5.83 3.94 3.97
C PHE A 115 -6.73 2.89 4.63
N ASP A 116 -7.77 2.51 3.89
CA ASP A 116 -8.68 1.42 4.23
C ASP A 116 -8.79 0.50 3.01
N ALA A 117 -8.77 -0.81 3.23
CA ALA A 117 -8.73 -1.79 2.15
C ALA A 117 -9.98 -1.76 1.25
N LEU A 118 -11.13 -1.30 1.77
CA LEU A 118 -12.40 -1.20 1.05
C LEU A 118 -12.66 0.20 0.48
N ASN A 119 -11.75 1.16 0.75
CA ASN A 119 -12.02 2.58 0.58
C ASN A 119 -13.26 3.06 1.36
N ASP A 120 -13.58 2.44 2.50
CA ASP A 120 -14.64 2.90 3.39
C ASP A 120 -14.13 4.05 4.27
N THR A 121 -14.53 5.27 3.92
CA THR A 121 -14.06 6.50 4.57
C THR A 121 -14.39 6.58 6.06
N ARG A 122 -15.41 5.83 6.53
CA ARG A 122 -15.77 5.73 7.95
C ARG A 122 -14.64 5.10 8.78
N ASN A 123 -13.88 4.17 8.20
CA ASN A 123 -12.74 3.54 8.86
C ASN A 123 -11.50 4.45 8.94
N LEU A 124 -11.53 5.61 8.26
CA LEU A 124 -10.43 6.59 8.24
C LEU A 124 -10.68 7.74 9.21
N GLU A 125 -11.93 8.05 9.52
CA GLU A 125 -12.35 9.23 10.27
C GLU A 125 -11.61 9.41 11.60
N LYS A 126 -11.58 8.38 12.45
CA LYS A 126 -10.88 8.46 13.74
C LYS A 126 -9.38 8.65 13.54
N ALA A 127 -8.76 7.92 12.62
CA ALA A 127 -7.33 8.06 12.31
C ALA A 127 -6.97 9.48 11.85
N ILE A 128 -7.71 10.03 10.89
CA ILE A 128 -7.51 11.39 10.38
C ILE A 128 -7.67 12.41 11.51
N THR A 129 -8.75 12.30 12.28
CA THR A 129 -9.03 13.21 13.41
C THR A 129 -7.93 13.18 14.45
N MET A 130 -7.43 11.98 14.81
CA MET A 130 -6.36 11.85 15.81
C MET A 130 -5.02 12.34 15.29
N VAL A 131 -4.67 12.07 14.03
CA VAL A 131 -3.42 12.57 13.43
C VAL A 131 -3.38 14.08 13.49
N LYS A 132 -4.49 14.73 13.09
CA LYS A 132 -4.62 16.19 13.17
C LYS A 132 -4.58 16.72 14.60
N LYS A 133 -5.28 16.07 15.54
CA LYS A 133 -5.28 16.43 16.96
C LYS A 133 -3.87 16.49 17.54
N TYR A 134 -2.99 15.58 17.13
CA TYR A 134 -1.61 15.49 17.61
C TYR A 134 -0.59 16.18 16.69
N GLY A 135 -1.04 16.97 15.71
CA GLY A 135 -0.20 17.83 14.87
C GLY A 135 0.54 17.11 13.74
N GLY A 136 0.17 15.88 13.41
CA GLY A 136 0.71 15.18 12.24
C GLY A 136 0.01 15.58 10.94
N HIS A 137 0.67 15.34 9.80
CA HIS A 137 0.09 15.49 8.47
C HIS A 137 -0.76 14.26 8.13
N ALA A 138 -2.06 14.46 7.95
CA ALA A 138 -2.99 13.41 7.55
C ALA A 138 -3.07 13.30 6.02
N GLN A 139 -2.40 12.31 5.44
CA GLN A 139 -2.53 11.99 4.03
C GLN A 139 -3.62 10.93 3.83
N GLY A 140 -4.77 11.33 3.29
CA GLY A 140 -5.82 10.41 2.87
C GLY A 140 -5.37 9.54 1.70
N THR A 141 -5.96 8.37 1.51
CA THR A 141 -5.54 7.41 0.48
C THR A 141 -6.72 6.81 -0.25
N ILE A 142 -6.59 6.70 -1.57
CA ILE A 142 -7.43 5.88 -2.44
C ILE A 142 -6.64 4.63 -2.80
N CYS A 143 -7.11 3.45 -2.37
CA CYS A 143 -6.61 2.18 -2.87
C CYS A 143 -7.20 1.93 -4.26
N TYR A 144 -6.36 2.07 -5.28
CA TYR A 144 -6.77 1.93 -6.67
C TYR A 144 -7.03 0.47 -7.03
N THR A 145 -8.12 0.24 -7.76
CA THR A 145 -8.45 -1.04 -8.37
C THR A 145 -9.37 -0.86 -9.59
N ILE A 146 -9.58 -1.93 -10.35
CA ILE A 146 -10.48 -1.97 -11.50
C ILE A 146 -11.55 -3.03 -11.26
N SER A 147 -12.82 -2.64 -11.41
CA SER A 147 -13.98 -3.53 -11.47
C SER A 147 -15.20 -2.75 -11.99
N PRO A 148 -16.34 -3.42 -12.28
CA PRO A 148 -17.57 -2.75 -12.74
C PRO A 148 -18.09 -1.64 -11.82
N VAL A 149 -17.71 -1.64 -10.52
CA VAL A 149 -18.17 -0.65 -9.54
C VAL A 149 -17.16 0.46 -9.24
N HIS A 150 -15.96 0.42 -9.84
CA HIS A 150 -14.91 1.42 -9.64
C HIS A 150 -14.82 2.36 -10.85
N THR A 151 -15.35 3.57 -10.69
CA THR A 151 -15.31 4.62 -11.71
C THR A 151 -14.55 5.84 -11.19
N ILE A 152 -14.15 6.74 -12.10
CA ILE A 152 -13.50 8.00 -11.74
C ILE A 152 -14.39 8.83 -10.82
N GLU A 153 -15.70 8.88 -11.08
CA GLU A 153 -16.68 9.63 -10.28
C GLU A 153 -16.73 9.09 -8.84
N LYS A 154 -16.63 7.77 -8.68
CA LYS A 154 -16.60 7.13 -7.36
C LYS A 154 -15.30 7.46 -6.61
N TYR A 155 -14.16 7.44 -7.29
CA TYR A 155 -12.89 7.85 -6.69
C TYR A 155 -12.89 9.34 -6.29
N VAL A 156 -13.46 10.22 -7.13
CA VAL A 156 -13.65 11.64 -6.80
C VAL A 156 -14.57 11.80 -5.59
N ARG A 157 -15.64 11.01 -5.48
CA ARG A 157 -16.51 11.04 -4.29
C ARG A 157 -15.76 10.62 -3.02
N ILE A 158 -15.01 9.52 -3.07
CA ILE A 158 -14.16 9.07 -1.96
C ILE A 158 -13.16 10.17 -1.57
N ALA A 159 -12.52 10.82 -2.55
CA ALA A 159 -11.59 11.93 -2.28
C ALA A 159 -12.28 13.11 -1.57
N LYS A 160 -13.48 13.51 -2.02
CA LYS A 160 -14.26 14.58 -1.40
C LYS A 160 -14.66 14.25 0.03
N GLU A 161 -15.06 13.01 0.29
CA GLU A 161 -15.37 12.53 1.64
C GLU A 161 -14.14 12.65 2.55
N GLN A 162 -12.96 12.21 2.11
CA GLN A 162 -11.73 12.34 2.91
C GLN A 162 -11.30 13.80 3.10
N VAL A 163 -11.47 14.67 2.09
CA VAL A 163 -11.23 16.12 2.22
C VAL A 163 -12.17 16.76 3.24
N ALA A 164 -13.44 16.34 3.29
CA ALA A 164 -14.38 16.81 4.30
C ALA A 164 -13.98 16.39 5.73
N LEU A 165 -13.28 15.25 5.88
CA LEU A 165 -12.65 14.84 7.15
C LEU A 165 -11.38 15.64 7.47
N GLY A 166 -10.90 16.46 6.53
CA GLY A 166 -9.84 17.43 6.75
C GLY A 166 -8.42 16.94 6.47
N ILE A 167 -8.23 15.94 5.60
CA ILE A 167 -6.89 15.52 5.14
C ILE A 167 -6.07 16.69 4.57
N ASP A 168 -4.76 16.62 4.72
CA ASP A 168 -3.81 17.65 4.28
C ASP A 168 -3.28 17.37 2.86
N SER A 169 -3.24 16.10 2.45
CA SER A 169 -2.96 15.66 1.07
C SER A 169 -3.64 14.32 0.76
N LEU A 170 -3.68 13.94 -0.52
CA LEU A 170 -4.31 12.72 -1.01
C LEU A 170 -3.32 11.85 -1.77
N CYS A 171 -3.22 10.56 -1.43
CA CYS A 171 -2.44 9.57 -2.16
C CYS A 171 -3.35 8.69 -3.02
N ILE A 172 -2.99 8.48 -4.28
CA ILE A 172 -3.51 7.38 -5.10
C ILE A 172 -2.53 6.22 -4.95
N LYS A 173 -2.98 5.14 -4.30
CA LYS A 173 -2.16 3.96 -4.02
C LYS A 173 -2.56 2.82 -4.95
N ASP A 174 -1.74 2.58 -5.95
CA ASP A 174 -1.76 1.37 -6.78
C ASP A 174 -0.76 0.35 -6.22
N MET A 175 -1.25 -0.44 -5.26
CA MET A 175 -0.46 -1.46 -4.56
C MET A 175 -0.07 -2.66 -5.44
N ALA A 176 -0.79 -2.88 -6.54
CA ALA A 176 -0.60 -4.04 -7.41
C ALA A 176 0.27 -3.69 -8.63
N GLY A 177 0.29 -2.42 -9.01
CA GLY A 177 1.08 -1.93 -10.12
C GLY A 177 0.37 -2.06 -11.46
N PHE A 178 -0.96 -1.92 -11.52
CA PHE A 178 -1.73 -2.01 -12.78
C PHE A 178 -2.48 -0.72 -13.16
N LEU A 179 -2.26 0.40 -12.46
CA LEU A 179 -2.73 1.70 -12.91
C LEU A 179 -2.01 2.04 -14.22
N SER A 180 -2.77 2.16 -15.32
CA SER A 180 -2.19 2.52 -16.61
C SER A 180 -1.93 4.03 -16.72
N PRO A 181 -1.02 4.47 -17.60
CA PRO A 181 -0.71 5.90 -17.76
C PRO A 181 -1.92 6.75 -18.10
N ILE A 182 -2.76 6.29 -19.02
CA ILE A 182 -3.98 7.01 -19.44
C ILE A 182 -5.03 7.00 -18.30
N ALA A 183 -5.11 5.93 -17.52
CA ALA A 183 -5.99 5.91 -16.36
C ALA A 183 -5.51 6.90 -15.28
N ALA A 184 -4.20 7.00 -15.05
CA ALA A 184 -3.62 7.98 -14.13
C ALA A 184 -3.88 9.41 -14.60
N GLU A 185 -3.66 9.72 -15.87
CA GLU A 185 -3.95 11.05 -16.45
C GLU A 185 -5.41 11.44 -16.16
N ARG A 186 -6.36 10.56 -16.50
CA ARG A 186 -7.79 10.80 -16.33
C ARG A 186 -8.18 10.95 -14.86
N LEU A 187 -7.67 10.06 -14.00
CA LEU A 187 -8.00 10.07 -12.57
C LEU A 187 -7.41 11.30 -11.87
N VAL A 188 -6.12 11.59 -12.07
CA VAL A 188 -5.47 12.77 -11.49
C VAL A 188 -6.15 14.04 -11.97
N SER A 189 -6.37 14.18 -13.29
CA SER A 189 -7.07 15.34 -13.86
C SER A 189 -8.46 15.54 -13.27
N ALA A 190 -9.19 14.46 -12.99
CA ALA A 190 -10.49 14.52 -12.34
C ALA A 190 -10.38 14.94 -10.87
N LEU A 191 -9.40 14.41 -10.13
CA LEU A 191 -9.19 14.74 -8.72
C LEU A 191 -8.79 16.20 -8.54
N ILE A 192 -7.77 16.70 -9.24
CA ILE A 192 -7.28 18.08 -9.08
C ILE A 192 -8.33 19.14 -9.44
N ARG A 193 -9.32 18.79 -10.28
CA ARG A 193 -10.47 19.66 -10.59
C ARG A 193 -11.47 19.76 -9.44
N HIS A 194 -11.57 18.73 -8.60
CA HIS A 194 -12.63 18.58 -7.61
C HIS A 194 -12.16 18.68 -6.15
N VAL A 195 -10.87 18.49 -5.88
CA VAL A 195 -10.28 18.63 -4.56
C VAL A 195 -9.10 19.60 -4.60
N ARG A 196 -8.88 20.35 -3.52
CA ARG A 196 -7.85 21.40 -3.43
C ARG A 196 -6.60 21.00 -2.65
N VAL A 197 -6.54 19.76 -2.18
CA VAL A 197 -5.37 19.21 -1.49
C VAL A 197 -4.36 18.66 -2.51
N PRO A 198 -3.04 18.68 -2.23
CA PRO A 198 -2.04 18.08 -3.12
C PRO A 198 -2.29 16.59 -3.34
N VAL A 199 -2.07 16.13 -4.57
CA VAL A 199 -2.21 14.72 -4.96
C VAL A 199 -0.82 14.08 -5.14
N GLN A 200 -0.65 12.89 -4.54
CA GLN A 200 0.56 12.07 -4.60
C GLN A 200 0.26 10.72 -5.27
N LEU A 201 1.17 10.24 -6.12
CA LEU A 201 1.08 8.92 -6.74
C LEU A 201 2.01 7.93 -6.05
N HIS A 202 1.49 6.74 -5.79
CA HIS A 202 2.25 5.61 -5.31
C HIS A 202 1.88 4.39 -6.15
N CYS A 203 2.83 3.92 -6.98
CA CYS A 203 2.65 2.78 -7.87
C CYS A 203 3.78 1.77 -7.69
N HIS A 204 3.43 0.49 -7.68
CA HIS A 204 4.41 -0.59 -7.76
C HIS A 204 4.76 -0.89 -9.23
N THR A 205 6.00 -1.30 -9.50
CA THR A 205 6.50 -1.55 -10.87
C THR A 205 6.17 -2.93 -11.44
N THR A 206 5.33 -3.72 -10.76
CA THR A 206 5.10 -5.16 -11.05
C THR A 206 4.79 -5.43 -12.52
N SER A 207 3.94 -4.60 -13.13
CA SER A 207 3.55 -4.73 -14.56
C SER A 207 4.49 -4.01 -15.54
N GLY A 208 5.44 -3.22 -15.05
CA GLY A 208 6.24 -2.29 -15.84
C GLY A 208 5.57 -0.94 -16.13
N MET A 209 4.29 -0.72 -15.77
CA MET A 209 3.59 0.53 -16.12
C MET A 209 3.90 1.74 -15.23
N ALA A 210 4.48 1.55 -14.04
CA ALA A 210 4.57 2.62 -13.03
C ALA A 210 5.37 3.86 -13.49
N THR A 211 6.48 3.67 -14.22
CA THR A 211 7.30 4.79 -14.73
C THR A 211 6.50 5.72 -15.64
N SER A 212 5.83 5.16 -16.67
CA SER A 212 5.00 5.94 -17.58
C SER A 212 3.73 6.49 -16.89
N THR A 213 3.25 5.77 -15.88
CA THR A 213 2.12 6.21 -15.04
C THR A 213 2.44 7.45 -14.23
N TYR A 214 3.65 7.54 -13.68
CA TYR A 214 4.11 8.75 -13.01
C TYR A 214 4.27 9.91 -13.98
N VAL A 215 4.81 9.69 -15.18
CA VAL A 215 4.94 10.76 -16.20
C VAL A 215 3.57 11.38 -16.50
N GLU A 216 2.59 10.55 -16.89
CA GLU A 216 1.26 11.06 -17.26
C GLU A 216 0.49 11.61 -16.05
N GLY A 217 0.62 10.99 -14.89
CA GLY A 217 0.00 11.50 -13.66
C GLY A 217 0.57 12.85 -13.21
N VAL A 218 1.89 13.07 -13.32
CA VAL A 218 2.52 14.38 -13.01
C VAL A 218 2.13 15.42 -14.05
N ARG A 219 2.06 15.08 -15.35
CA ARG A 219 1.54 15.97 -16.40
C ARG A 219 0.10 16.39 -16.15
N ALA A 220 -0.72 15.48 -15.61
CA ALA A 220 -2.09 15.76 -15.21
C ALA A 220 -2.21 16.57 -13.89
N GLY A 221 -1.10 16.86 -13.21
CA GLY A 221 -1.05 17.75 -12.04
C GLY A 221 -0.81 17.08 -10.70
N ALA A 222 -0.39 15.81 -10.64
CA ALA A 222 0.12 15.21 -9.41
C ALA A 222 1.39 15.97 -8.96
N GLY A 223 1.43 16.38 -7.70
CA GLY A 223 2.51 17.21 -7.15
C GLY A 223 3.61 16.42 -6.44
N ALA A 224 3.40 15.12 -6.24
CA ALA A 224 4.34 14.23 -5.57
C ALA A 224 4.26 12.80 -6.12
N ILE A 225 5.38 12.08 -6.07
CA ILE A 225 5.48 10.65 -6.42
C ILE A 225 6.32 9.89 -5.38
N ASP A 226 6.08 8.59 -5.26
CA ASP A 226 6.89 7.69 -4.44
C ASP A 226 7.91 6.93 -5.29
N CYS A 227 9.17 6.97 -4.88
CA CYS A 227 10.27 6.28 -5.54
C CYS A 227 11.08 5.48 -4.51
N ALA A 228 11.88 4.53 -5.00
CA ALA A 228 12.93 3.88 -4.22
C ALA A 228 14.28 4.11 -4.89
N ILE A 229 15.38 4.06 -4.14
CA ILE A 229 16.73 4.12 -4.73
C ILE A 229 16.97 2.91 -5.64
N SER A 230 17.70 3.06 -6.75
CA SER A 230 17.75 2.06 -7.83
C SER A 230 18.06 0.63 -7.41
N PRO A 231 18.98 0.33 -6.47
CA PRO A 231 19.25 -1.05 -6.05
C PRO A 231 18.08 -1.69 -5.26
N MET A 232 17.16 -0.86 -4.80
CA MET A 232 15.95 -1.22 -4.05
C MET A 232 14.66 -0.91 -4.84
N ALA A 233 14.77 -0.56 -6.11
CA ALA A 233 13.65 -0.22 -6.99
C ALA A 233 13.29 -1.38 -7.94
N GLY A 234 12.20 -1.22 -8.69
CA GLY A 234 11.82 -2.18 -9.72
C GLY A 234 11.16 -3.46 -9.18
N PHE A 235 10.80 -4.37 -10.09
CA PHE A 235 9.98 -5.55 -9.80
C PHE A 235 8.70 -5.18 -9.01
N SER A 236 8.57 -5.61 -7.75
CA SER A 236 7.44 -5.31 -6.86
C SER A 236 7.66 -4.06 -6.02
N SER A 237 8.78 -3.34 -6.19
CA SER A 237 9.08 -2.07 -5.52
C SER A 237 8.52 -0.88 -6.32
N GLN A 238 8.92 0.34 -5.96
CA GLN A 238 8.59 1.58 -6.66
C GLN A 238 9.58 1.86 -7.82
N PRO A 239 9.26 2.80 -8.73
CA PRO A 239 10.21 3.29 -9.73
C PRO A 239 11.48 3.88 -9.11
N PRO A 240 12.65 3.71 -9.77
CA PRO A 240 13.92 4.27 -9.32
C PRO A 240 13.92 5.79 -9.30
N VAL A 241 14.36 6.38 -8.18
CA VAL A 241 14.46 7.85 -7.98
C VAL A 241 15.26 8.48 -9.13
N GLU A 242 16.42 7.92 -9.43
CA GLU A 242 17.44 8.38 -10.38
C GLU A 242 16.88 8.47 -11.81
N THR A 243 16.10 7.48 -12.20
CA THR A 243 15.42 7.45 -13.49
C THR A 243 14.33 8.51 -13.54
N MET A 244 13.48 8.60 -12.51
CA MET A 244 12.38 9.56 -12.52
C MET A 244 12.86 11.00 -12.55
N ILE A 245 13.89 11.36 -11.77
CA ILE A 245 14.43 12.72 -11.79
C ILE A 245 15.06 13.07 -13.14
N THR A 246 15.73 12.12 -13.80
CA THR A 246 16.30 12.33 -15.15
C THR A 246 15.19 12.57 -16.18
N ILE A 247 14.11 11.78 -16.15
CA ILE A 247 12.95 11.98 -17.02
C ILE A 247 12.33 13.37 -16.80
N PHE A 248 12.10 13.76 -15.54
CA PHE A 248 11.42 15.01 -15.24
C PHE A 248 12.27 16.25 -15.47
N GLU A 249 13.60 16.15 -15.47
CA GLU A 249 14.51 17.24 -15.85
C GLU A 249 14.42 17.62 -17.33
N GLU A 250 14.04 16.70 -18.20
CA GLU A 250 13.71 16.99 -19.62
C GLU A 250 12.33 17.65 -19.79
N MET A 251 11.61 17.83 -18.68
CA MET A 251 10.27 18.40 -18.59
C MET A 251 10.29 19.65 -17.69
N PRO A 252 9.19 20.43 -17.58
CA PRO A 252 9.18 21.63 -16.72
C PRO A 252 9.13 21.31 -15.21
N TYR A 253 9.53 20.12 -14.77
CA TYR A 253 9.43 19.66 -13.38
C TYR A 253 10.80 19.57 -12.73
N HIS A 254 10.91 20.00 -11.47
CA HIS A 254 12.20 19.99 -10.76
C HIS A 254 12.02 19.44 -9.34
N ALA A 255 12.80 18.42 -8.99
CA ALA A 255 12.82 17.82 -7.65
C ALA A 255 13.95 18.37 -6.77
N ASN A 256 15.00 18.95 -7.36
CA ASN A 256 16.16 19.55 -6.65
C ASN A 256 16.81 18.61 -5.62
N LEU A 257 16.99 17.33 -5.99
CA LEU A 257 17.64 16.34 -5.13
C LEU A 257 19.17 16.36 -5.29
N ASP A 258 19.89 16.13 -4.19
CA ASP A 258 21.35 16.01 -4.20
C ASP A 258 21.80 14.71 -4.88
N ARG A 259 22.40 14.85 -6.07
CA ARG A 259 22.88 13.74 -6.90
C ARG A 259 24.05 12.98 -6.29
N GLU A 260 24.91 13.64 -5.52
CA GLU A 260 26.04 12.98 -4.88
C GLU A 260 25.56 12.13 -3.70
N ALA A 261 24.60 12.64 -2.92
CA ALA A 261 23.97 11.89 -1.85
C ALA A 261 23.19 10.68 -2.40
N LEU A 262 22.46 10.84 -3.51
CA LEU A 262 21.80 9.73 -4.20
C LEU A 262 22.81 8.65 -4.64
N ARG A 263 23.95 9.04 -5.24
CA ARG A 263 24.99 8.07 -5.62
C ARG A 263 25.52 7.29 -4.42
N LYS A 264 25.78 7.96 -3.28
CA LYS A 264 26.19 7.29 -2.03
C LYS A 264 25.11 6.34 -1.50
N MET A 265 23.83 6.66 -1.69
CA MET A 265 22.74 5.72 -1.38
C MET A 265 22.77 4.51 -2.31
N CYS A 266 22.95 4.71 -3.63
CA CYS A 266 23.08 3.60 -4.58
C CYS A 266 24.20 2.66 -4.14
N ASP A 267 25.42 3.18 -3.96
CA ASP A 267 26.59 2.38 -3.57
C ASP A 267 26.32 1.57 -2.29
N TYR A 268 25.72 2.20 -1.27
CA TYR A 268 25.37 1.53 -0.01
C TYR A 268 24.35 0.40 -0.18
N PHE A 269 23.29 0.63 -0.96
CA PHE A 269 22.23 -0.35 -1.14
C PHE A 269 22.59 -1.45 -2.14
N GLU A 270 23.51 -1.23 -3.08
CA GLU A 270 24.13 -2.29 -3.87
C GLU A 270 24.91 -3.25 -2.96
N ASP A 271 25.82 -2.71 -2.14
CA ASP A 271 26.59 -3.48 -1.16
C ASP A 271 25.68 -4.26 -0.18
N LEU A 272 24.57 -3.66 0.24
CA LEU A 272 23.61 -4.30 1.13
C LEU A 272 22.82 -5.40 0.42
N ALA A 273 22.43 -5.18 -0.84
CA ALA A 273 21.70 -6.15 -1.64
C ALA A 273 22.54 -7.41 -1.88
N GLU A 274 23.84 -7.27 -2.13
CA GLU A 274 24.76 -8.40 -2.24
C GLU A 274 24.79 -9.26 -0.96
N LYS A 275 24.75 -8.62 0.22
CA LYS A 275 24.78 -9.30 1.52
C LYS A 275 23.45 -9.96 1.87
N MET A 276 22.34 -9.30 1.56
CA MET A 276 20.99 -9.79 1.85
C MET A 276 20.55 -10.90 0.91
N GLY A 277 21.26 -11.06 -0.20
CA GLY A 277 20.90 -11.95 -1.30
C GLY A 277 19.85 -11.31 -2.22
N PRO A 278 19.66 -11.88 -3.42
CA PRO A 278 18.70 -11.34 -4.37
C PRO A 278 17.29 -11.28 -3.77
N PRO A 279 16.46 -10.30 -4.18
CA PRO A 279 15.05 -10.28 -3.85
C PRO A 279 14.43 -11.67 -4.05
N LYS A 280 13.55 -12.09 -3.13
CA LYS A 280 12.96 -13.46 -3.13
C LYS A 280 11.90 -13.66 -4.22
N THR A 281 12.03 -12.96 -5.34
CA THR A 281 11.02 -12.82 -6.36
C THR A 281 11.50 -13.42 -7.68
N GLY A 282 10.57 -13.96 -8.47
CA GLY A 282 10.85 -14.88 -9.58
C GLY A 282 11.82 -14.36 -10.65
N ARG A 283 12.22 -15.26 -11.56
CA ARG A 283 13.25 -15.01 -12.61
C ARG A 283 12.98 -13.79 -13.52
N ASN A 284 11.76 -13.27 -13.58
CA ASN A 284 11.36 -12.18 -14.48
C ASN A 284 11.20 -10.86 -13.73
N ILE A 285 11.77 -9.78 -14.28
CA ILE A 285 11.74 -8.41 -13.72
C ILE A 285 10.33 -7.79 -13.81
N ILE A 286 9.51 -8.25 -14.76
CA ILE A 286 8.13 -7.80 -14.97
C ILE A 286 7.21 -9.02 -14.94
N ASP A 287 6.10 -8.89 -14.24
CA ASP A 287 5.02 -9.86 -14.22
C ASP A 287 3.81 -9.30 -14.98
N PRO A 288 3.59 -9.71 -16.25
CA PRO A 288 2.46 -9.24 -17.03
C PRO A 288 1.13 -9.90 -16.62
N GLU A 289 1.15 -11.03 -15.89
CA GLU A 289 -0.09 -11.73 -15.50
C GLU A 289 -0.95 -10.85 -14.57
N ILE A 290 -0.32 -9.94 -13.81
CA ILE A 290 -1.00 -8.94 -12.99
C ILE A 290 -2.02 -8.08 -13.77
N LEU A 291 -1.78 -7.87 -15.07
CA LEU A 291 -2.66 -7.10 -15.95
C LEU A 291 -3.95 -7.87 -16.30
N MET A 292 -3.92 -9.19 -16.18
CA MET A 292 -5.05 -10.06 -16.47
C MET A 292 -5.86 -10.34 -15.21
N HIS A 293 -5.20 -10.80 -14.15
CA HIS A 293 -5.90 -11.28 -12.95
C HIS A 293 -6.01 -10.23 -11.83
N HIS A 294 -5.23 -9.14 -11.87
CA HIS A 294 -5.20 -8.08 -10.84
C HIS A 294 -4.87 -8.57 -9.41
N ILE A 295 -4.16 -9.70 -9.30
CA ILE A 295 -3.80 -10.37 -8.03
C ILE A 295 -2.38 -9.94 -7.68
N PRO A 296 -2.14 -9.17 -6.59
CA PRO A 296 -0.80 -8.70 -6.26
C PRO A 296 0.22 -9.83 -6.15
N GLY A 297 1.47 -9.62 -6.56
CA GLY A 297 2.51 -10.67 -6.57
C GLY A 297 2.72 -11.34 -5.20
N GLY A 298 2.72 -10.57 -4.11
CA GLY A 298 2.81 -11.12 -2.75
C GLY A 298 1.62 -12.02 -2.35
N MET A 299 0.45 -11.84 -2.96
CA MET A 299 -0.69 -12.74 -2.78
C MET A 299 -0.46 -14.05 -3.55
N ILE A 300 0.04 -14.00 -4.79
CA ILE A 300 0.34 -15.21 -5.59
C ILE A 300 1.41 -16.07 -4.92
N SER A 301 2.50 -15.49 -4.43
CA SER A 301 3.56 -16.26 -3.76
C SER A 301 3.03 -16.98 -2.52
N ASN A 302 2.15 -16.33 -1.75
CA ASN A 302 1.52 -16.96 -0.58
C ASN A 302 0.54 -18.07 -0.99
N LEU A 303 -0.26 -17.87 -2.04
CA LEU A 303 -1.17 -18.90 -2.57
C LEU A 303 -0.41 -20.14 -3.02
N ARG A 304 0.70 -19.98 -3.75
CA ARG A 304 1.56 -21.10 -4.16
C ARG A 304 2.09 -21.88 -2.96
N SER A 305 2.61 -21.18 -1.95
CA SER A 305 3.10 -21.83 -0.73
C SER A 305 2.00 -22.57 0.03
N GLN A 306 0.78 -22.03 0.08
CA GLN A 306 -0.37 -22.71 0.69
C GLN A 306 -0.77 -23.98 -0.07
N LEU A 307 -0.78 -23.93 -1.41
CA LEU A 307 -1.09 -25.09 -2.24
C LEU A 307 0.01 -26.16 -2.16
N GLU A 308 1.28 -25.76 -2.12
CA GLU A 308 2.41 -26.67 -1.91
C GLU A 308 2.31 -27.40 -0.57
N GLN A 309 1.99 -26.70 0.52
CA GLN A 309 1.78 -27.30 1.84
C GLN A 309 0.64 -28.31 1.86
N GLN A 310 -0.32 -28.18 0.94
CA GLN A 310 -1.46 -29.08 0.80
C GLN A 310 -1.28 -30.11 -0.33
N ASN A 311 -0.08 -30.19 -0.93
CA ASN A 311 0.22 -31.05 -2.08
C ASN A 311 -0.76 -30.87 -3.26
N ALA A 312 -1.19 -29.63 -3.51
CA ALA A 312 -2.21 -29.28 -4.51
C ALA A 312 -1.76 -28.13 -5.45
N LEU A 313 -0.44 -28.00 -5.68
CA LEU A 313 0.11 -26.92 -6.52
C LEU A 313 -0.38 -27.01 -7.98
N ASP A 314 -0.66 -28.22 -8.46
CA ASP A 314 -1.26 -28.49 -9.77
C ASP A 314 -2.63 -27.81 -9.96
N ARG A 315 -3.32 -27.47 -8.87
CA ARG A 315 -4.63 -26.80 -8.88
C ARG A 315 -4.55 -25.28 -8.89
N LEU A 316 -3.34 -24.70 -8.97
CA LEU A 316 -3.15 -23.25 -9.04
C LEU A 316 -3.97 -22.58 -10.17
N PRO A 317 -4.05 -23.13 -11.40
CA PRO A 317 -4.86 -22.53 -12.46
C PRO A 317 -6.34 -22.39 -12.07
N GLU A 318 -6.92 -23.43 -11.46
CA GLU A 318 -8.32 -23.39 -10.98
C GLU A 318 -8.52 -22.31 -9.91
N VAL A 319 -7.56 -22.14 -9.00
CA VAL A 319 -7.60 -21.10 -7.96
C VAL A 319 -7.55 -19.71 -8.57
N LEU A 320 -6.71 -19.49 -9.59
CA LEU A 320 -6.61 -18.20 -10.29
C LEU A 320 -7.90 -17.84 -11.03
N GLU A 321 -8.64 -18.83 -11.54
CA GLU A 321 -9.98 -18.64 -12.13
C GLU A 321 -11.08 -18.39 -11.09
N GLU A 322 -10.93 -18.95 -9.89
CA GLU A 322 -11.91 -18.80 -8.80
C GLU A 322 -11.79 -17.45 -8.08
N ILE A 323 -10.59 -16.87 -7.99
CA ILE A 323 -10.35 -15.59 -7.29
C ILE A 323 -11.23 -14.44 -7.81
N PRO A 324 -11.32 -14.17 -9.13
CA PRO A 324 -12.22 -13.14 -9.64
C PRO A 324 -13.69 -13.36 -9.28
N LYS A 325 -14.15 -14.62 -9.25
CA LYS A 325 -15.53 -14.99 -8.90
C LYS A 325 -15.81 -14.74 -7.42
N VAL A 326 -14.90 -15.14 -6.53
CA VAL A 326 -15.01 -14.83 -5.09
C VAL A 326 -14.95 -13.32 -4.85
N ARG A 327 -14.07 -12.60 -5.56
CA ARG A 327 -13.99 -11.14 -5.48
C ARG A 327 -15.30 -10.48 -5.89
N GLU A 328 -15.94 -10.95 -6.95
CA GLU A 328 -17.25 -10.49 -7.40
C GLU A 328 -18.33 -10.75 -6.35
N ASP A 329 -18.44 -11.99 -5.86
CA ASP A 329 -19.41 -12.38 -4.83
C ASP A 329 -19.29 -11.51 -3.57
N LEU A 330 -18.07 -11.12 -3.21
CA LEU A 330 -17.78 -10.28 -2.04
C LEU A 330 -17.92 -8.77 -2.32
N GLY A 331 -18.49 -8.37 -3.45
CA GLY A 331 -18.76 -6.96 -3.78
C GLY A 331 -17.54 -6.19 -4.28
N TYR A 332 -16.65 -6.87 -5.00
CA TYR A 332 -15.44 -6.33 -5.62
C TYR A 332 -14.51 -5.54 -4.68
N PRO A 333 -14.08 -6.06 -3.52
CA PRO A 333 -13.07 -5.36 -2.73
C PRO A 333 -11.78 -5.14 -3.55
N PRO A 334 -11.05 -4.03 -3.36
CA PRO A 334 -9.65 -3.93 -3.76
C PRO A 334 -8.87 -5.11 -3.16
N LEU A 335 -7.99 -5.74 -3.92
CA LEU A 335 -7.17 -6.85 -3.42
C LEU A 335 -5.90 -6.28 -2.77
N VAL A 336 -6.02 -5.88 -1.51
CA VAL A 336 -4.92 -5.38 -0.66
C VAL A 336 -5.03 -6.04 0.71
N THR A 337 -3.99 -6.04 1.54
CA THR A 337 -4.13 -6.60 2.89
C THR A 337 -5.19 -5.84 3.70
N PRO A 338 -6.17 -6.52 4.35
CA PRO A 338 -6.31 -7.98 4.48
C PRO A 338 -7.22 -8.66 3.43
N THR A 339 -7.98 -7.92 2.63
CA THR A 339 -8.97 -8.46 1.67
C THR A 339 -8.39 -9.40 0.63
N SER A 340 -7.14 -9.18 0.20
CA SER A 340 -6.44 -10.09 -0.72
C SER A 340 -6.32 -11.51 -0.15
N GLN A 341 -6.00 -11.65 1.14
CA GLN A 341 -5.90 -12.95 1.80
C GLN A 341 -7.28 -13.58 2.00
N ILE A 342 -8.29 -12.78 2.36
CA ILE A 342 -9.68 -13.27 2.52
C ILE A 342 -10.19 -13.89 1.21
N VAL A 343 -10.05 -13.17 0.11
CA VAL A 343 -10.46 -13.65 -1.22
C VAL A 343 -9.63 -14.87 -1.64
N GLY A 344 -8.31 -14.82 -1.47
CA GLY A 344 -7.40 -15.90 -1.88
C GLY A 344 -7.65 -17.22 -1.14
N VAL A 345 -7.74 -17.18 0.19
CA VAL A 345 -7.96 -18.38 1.01
C VAL A 345 -9.33 -18.97 0.72
N GLN A 346 -10.37 -18.14 0.58
CA GLN A 346 -11.70 -18.64 0.22
C GLN A 346 -11.70 -19.30 -1.16
N ALA A 347 -10.99 -18.75 -2.15
CA ALA A 347 -10.87 -19.35 -3.47
C ALA A 347 -10.16 -20.71 -3.42
N VAL A 348 -9.06 -20.83 -2.66
CA VAL A 348 -8.38 -22.11 -2.43
C VAL A 348 -9.34 -23.13 -1.82
N LEU A 349 -10.10 -22.77 -0.78
CA LEU A 349 -11.05 -23.67 -0.14
C LEU A 349 -12.20 -24.09 -1.07
N ASN A 350 -12.71 -23.18 -1.90
CA ASN A 350 -13.73 -23.49 -2.90
C ASN A 350 -13.22 -24.55 -3.90
N VAL A 351 -11.99 -24.38 -4.38
CA VAL A 351 -11.34 -25.32 -5.32
C VAL A 351 -11.10 -26.66 -4.63
N LEU A 352 -10.45 -26.67 -3.47
CA LEU A 352 -10.08 -27.90 -2.76
C LEU A 352 -11.29 -28.72 -2.28
N SER A 353 -12.37 -28.08 -1.86
CA SER A 353 -13.61 -28.77 -1.48
C SER A 353 -14.44 -29.26 -2.67
N GLY A 354 -14.24 -28.69 -3.86
CA GLY A 354 -15.09 -28.93 -5.02
C GLY A 354 -16.47 -28.27 -4.94
N GLU A 355 -16.78 -27.51 -3.87
CA GLU A 355 -18.05 -26.82 -3.69
C GLU A 355 -17.85 -25.41 -3.11
N ARG A 356 -18.25 -24.38 -3.86
CA ARG A 356 -18.10 -22.97 -3.47
C ARG A 356 -18.77 -22.69 -2.12
N TYR A 357 -18.03 -22.11 -1.18
CA TYR A 357 -18.48 -21.74 0.16
C TYR A 357 -19.03 -22.88 1.03
N SER A 358 -18.63 -24.13 0.77
CA SER A 358 -18.88 -25.26 1.68
C SER A 358 -18.05 -25.15 2.97
N MET A 359 -16.82 -24.64 2.84
CA MET A 359 -15.93 -24.25 3.95
C MET A 359 -15.67 -22.75 3.89
N VAL A 360 -15.97 -22.04 4.97
CA VAL A 360 -15.86 -20.58 5.05
C VAL A 360 -15.02 -20.19 6.26
N PRO A 361 -13.81 -19.60 6.06
CA PRO A 361 -12.99 -19.09 7.13
C PRO A 361 -13.70 -18.00 7.93
N GLN A 362 -13.26 -17.81 9.18
CA GLN A 362 -13.84 -16.80 10.06
C GLN A 362 -13.68 -15.40 9.48
N GLU A 363 -12.56 -15.08 8.84
CA GLU A 363 -12.29 -13.78 8.25
C GLU A 363 -13.22 -13.47 7.07
N THR A 364 -13.53 -14.47 6.23
CA THR A 364 -14.56 -14.33 5.18
C THR A 364 -15.93 -14.10 5.78
N ARG A 365 -16.26 -14.85 6.84
CA ARG A 365 -17.53 -14.65 7.55
C ARG A 365 -17.63 -13.25 8.16
N ASP A 366 -16.58 -12.78 8.82
CA ASP A 366 -16.49 -11.46 9.44
C ASP A 366 -16.57 -10.33 8.40
N TYR A 367 -15.97 -10.52 7.23
CA TYR A 367 -16.14 -9.63 6.08
C TYR A 367 -17.61 -9.54 5.66
N VAL A 368 -18.28 -10.67 5.48
CA VAL A 368 -19.69 -10.71 5.06
C VAL A 368 -20.62 -10.18 6.15
N LYS A 369 -20.24 -10.32 7.44
CA LYS A 369 -20.92 -9.68 8.57
C LYS A 369 -20.76 -8.15 8.59
N GLY A 370 -19.87 -7.57 7.80
CA GLY A 370 -19.60 -6.14 7.77
C GLY A 370 -18.55 -5.67 8.79
N LEU A 371 -17.83 -6.57 9.45
CA LEU A 371 -16.86 -6.23 10.51
C LEU A 371 -15.58 -5.55 9.97
N TYR A 372 -15.35 -5.60 8.67
CA TYR A 372 -14.26 -4.89 7.99
C TYR A 372 -14.70 -3.54 7.40
N GLY A 373 -16.01 -3.26 7.35
CA GLY A 373 -16.56 -2.06 6.71
C GLY A 373 -17.47 -2.40 5.52
N ARG A 374 -17.82 -1.37 4.74
CA ARG A 374 -18.72 -1.46 3.60
C ARG A 374 -17.96 -1.82 2.31
N PRO A 375 -18.26 -2.96 1.67
CA PRO A 375 -17.70 -3.29 0.37
C PRO A 375 -18.05 -2.24 -0.71
N PRO A 376 -17.21 -2.08 -1.76
CA PRO A 376 -17.52 -1.15 -2.85
C PRO A 376 -18.80 -1.47 -3.61
N GLY A 377 -19.07 -2.76 -3.84
CA GLY A 377 -20.27 -3.30 -4.48
C GLY A 377 -21.19 -4.01 -3.48
N ARG A 378 -22.30 -4.55 -3.98
CA ARG A 378 -23.17 -5.42 -3.16
C ARG A 378 -22.55 -6.82 -3.09
N ILE A 379 -22.53 -7.40 -1.90
CA ILE A 379 -22.26 -8.83 -1.73
C ILE A 379 -23.43 -9.60 -2.32
N ASP A 380 -23.15 -10.68 -3.06
CA ASP A 380 -24.17 -11.57 -3.62
C ASP A 380 -25.11 -12.09 -2.50
N SER A 381 -26.42 -12.04 -2.74
CA SER A 381 -27.40 -12.39 -1.73
C SER A 381 -27.38 -13.87 -1.36
N ALA A 382 -27.16 -14.76 -2.34
CA ALA A 382 -27.10 -16.20 -2.12
C ALA A 382 -25.81 -16.58 -1.38
N VAL A 383 -24.68 -15.94 -1.71
CA VAL A 383 -23.42 -16.11 -0.97
C VAL A 383 -23.56 -15.62 0.46
N ARG A 384 -24.17 -14.45 0.67
CA ARG A 384 -24.43 -13.92 2.02
C ARG A 384 -25.31 -14.87 2.84
N GLU A 385 -26.39 -15.39 2.26
CA GLU A 385 -27.28 -16.34 2.93
C GLU A 385 -26.57 -17.67 3.23
N LYS A 386 -25.74 -18.19 2.31
CA LYS A 386 -24.95 -19.40 2.54
C LYS A 386 -23.95 -19.23 3.69
N ILE A 387 -23.33 -18.05 3.82
CA ILE A 387 -22.29 -17.77 4.85
C ILE A 387 -22.90 -17.42 6.22
N LEU A 388 -23.97 -16.61 6.25
CA LEU A 388 -24.55 -16.08 7.49
C LEU A 388 -25.85 -16.74 7.92
N GLY A 389 -26.52 -17.49 7.03
CA GLY A 389 -27.87 -17.96 7.24
C GLY A 389 -28.82 -16.80 7.53
N LYS A 390 -29.43 -16.81 8.72
CA LYS A 390 -30.39 -15.78 9.18
C LYS A 390 -29.72 -14.58 9.87
N GLU A 391 -28.41 -14.63 10.11
CA GLU A 391 -27.69 -13.55 10.77
C GLU A 391 -27.62 -12.31 9.86
N LYS A 392 -27.93 -11.12 10.42
CA LYS A 392 -27.91 -9.86 9.67
C LYS A 392 -26.53 -9.19 9.75
N PRO A 393 -25.95 -8.74 8.63
CA PRO A 393 -24.74 -7.94 8.66
C PRO A 393 -24.93 -6.63 9.43
N ILE A 394 -23.88 -6.16 10.09
CA ILE A 394 -23.84 -4.83 10.66
C ILE A 394 -23.78 -3.77 9.55
N THR A 395 -24.28 -2.57 9.84
CA THR A 395 -24.28 -1.44 8.89
C THR A 395 -23.61 -0.18 9.44
N CYS A 396 -23.21 -0.20 10.72
CA CYS A 396 -22.42 0.83 11.37
C CYS A 396 -20.91 0.61 11.18
N ARG A 397 -20.11 1.48 11.80
CA ARG A 397 -18.64 1.43 11.84
C ARG A 397 -18.18 1.14 13.27
#